data_AF-A0A7C2QR26-F1
#
_entry.id   AF-A0A7C2QR26-F1
#
_cell.length_a   1.000
_cell.length_b   1.000
_cell.length_c   1.000
_cell.angle_alpha   90.00
_cell.angle_beta   90.00
_cell.angle_gamma   90.00
#
_symmetry.space_group_name_H-M   'P 1'
#
loop_
_entity.id
_entity.type
_entity.pdbx_description
1 polymer ?
#
loop_
_entity_poly.entity_id
_entity_poly.type
_entity_poly.pdbx_seq_one_letter_code
_entity_poly.pdbx_strand_id
1 'polypeptide(L)' 'KEEAIILSMTSQERKNPLIIGPSRRKRIARGSGTAVFDVNKLLKKFDKTKTMMKKVARNKDLQQQLTGNLGK' A
#
# COMPACT_ATOMS: atom_id res chain seq x y z
N LYS A 1 14.72 0.39 -1.17
CA LYS A 1 14.04 -0.82 -1.70
C LYS A 1 12.56 -0.57 -2.01
N GLU A 2 11.75 -0.13 -1.04
CA GLU A 2 10.32 0.15 -1.27
C GLU A 2 10.10 1.27 -2.31
N GLU A 3 10.89 2.34 -2.24
CA GLU A 3 10.84 3.45 -3.21
C GLU A 3 11.11 3.00 -4.65
N ALA A 4 12.17 2.21 -4.88
CA ALA A 4 12.49 1.66 -6.21
C ALA A 4 11.35 0.79 -6.78
N ILE A 5 10.67 0.01 -5.92
CA ILE A 5 9.49 -0.77 -6.31
C ILE A 5 8.36 0.14 -6.76
N ILE A 6 8.09 1.22 -6.03
CA ILE A 6 7.02 2.19 -6.34
C ILE A 6 7.33 2.96 -7.63
N LEU A 7 8.59 3.37 -7.83
CA LEU A 7 9.04 4.07 -9.04
C LEU A 7 8.96 3.17 -10.29
N SER A 8 9.03 1.85 -10.13
CA SER A 8 8.90 0.87 -11.21
C SER A 8 7.44 0.51 -11.58
N MET A 9 6.46 1.09 -10.87
CA MET A 9 5.03 0.92 -11.16
C MET A 9 4.53 1.96 -12.17
N THR A 10 3.53 1.59 -12.95
CA THR A 10 2.82 2.56 -13.78
C THR A 10 1.89 3.43 -12.93
N SER A 11 1.49 4.60 -13.44
CA SER A 11 0.54 5.47 -12.74
C SER A 11 -0.81 4.80 -12.48
N GLN A 12 -1.25 3.89 -13.34
CA GLN A 12 -2.46 3.09 -13.13
C GLN A 12 -2.30 2.11 -11.95
N GLU A 13 -1.15 1.47 -11.84
CA GLU A 13 -0.83 0.51 -10.77
C GLU A 13 -0.69 1.19 -9.42
N ARG A 14 -0.10 2.39 -9.38
CA ARG A 14 -0.02 3.21 -8.16
C ARG A 14 -1.40 3.66 -7.67
N LYS A 15 -2.27 4.07 -8.59
CA LYS A 15 -3.66 4.45 -8.26
C LYS A 15 -4.49 3.26 -7.81
N ASN A 16 -4.31 2.10 -8.44
CA ASN A 16 -5.05 0.89 -8.12
C ASN A 16 -4.13 -0.34 -7.99
N PRO A 17 -3.59 -0.61 -6.80
CA PRO A 17 -2.72 -1.78 -6.58
C PRO A 17 -3.39 -3.14 -6.79
N LEU A 18 -4.74 -3.20 -6.85
CA LEU A 18 -5.48 -4.44 -7.05
C LEU A 18 -5.29 -5.03 -8.45
N ILE A 19 -4.91 -4.21 -9.43
CA ILE A 19 -4.64 -4.69 -10.80
C ILE A 19 -3.29 -5.40 -10.93
N ILE A 20 -2.46 -5.38 -9.87
CA ILE A 20 -1.09 -5.91 -9.89
C ILE A 20 -1.12 -7.44 -9.73
N GLY A 21 -1.38 -8.12 -10.85
CA GLY A 21 -1.29 -9.58 -11.00
C GLY A 21 0.16 -10.09 -11.11
N PRO A 22 0.35 -11.42 -11.23
CA PRO A 22 1.68 -12.05 -11.24
C PRO A 22 2.65 -11.51 -12.30
N SER A 23 2.17 -11.28 -13.53
CA SER A 23 2.98 -10.73 -14.63
C SER A 23 3.51 -9.32 -14.31
N ARG A 24 2.64 -8.44 -13.78
CA ARG A 24 3.03 -7.08 -13.37
C ARG A 24 4.03 -7.11 -12.22
N ARG A 25 3.86 -8.00 -11.23
CA ARG A 25 4.83 -8.16 -10.12
C ARG A 25 6.21 -8.56 -10.62
N LYS A 26 6.28 -9.48 -11.59
CA LYS A 26 7.55 -9.90 -12.21
C LYS A 26 8.23 -8.75 -12.94
N ARG A 27 7.46 -7.94 -13.68
CA ARG A 27 7.97 -6.74 -14.36
C ARG A 27 8.49 -5.69 -13.38
N ILE A 28 7.71 -5.38 -12.33
CA ILE A 28 8.08 -4.41 -11.29
C ILE A 28 9.36 -4.87 -10.59
N ALA A 29 9.42 -6.12 -10.14
CA ALA A 29 10.59 -6.69 -9.47
C ALA A 29 11.86 -6.59 -10.34
N ARG A 30 11.76 -6.90 -11.64
CA ARG A 30 12.87 -6.75 -12.59
C ARG A 30 13.27 -5.29 -12.79
N GLY A 31 12.31 -4.37 -12.88
CA GLY A 31 12.56 -2.94 -13.04
C GLY A 31 13.17 -2.28 -11.79
N SER A 32 12.81 -2.76 -10.60
CA SER A 32 13.30 -2.23 -9.34
C SER A 32 14.55 -2.91 -8.80
N GLY A 33 15.03 -3.98 -9.45
CA GLY A 33 16.15 -4.79 -8.97
C GLY A 33 15.84 -5.52 -7.65
N THR A 34 14.59 -5.88 -7.41
CA THR A 34 14.15 -6.56 -6.17
C THR A 34 13.53 -7.92 -6.45
N ALA A 35 13.29 -8.72 -5.40
CA ALA A 35 12.58 -9.98 -5.57
C ALA A 35 11.06 -9.76 -5.74
N VAL A 36 10.39 -10.69 -6.42
CA VAL A 36 8.91 -10.71 -6.50
C VAL A 36 8.28 -10.82 -5.11
N PHE A 37 8.97 -11.47 -4.17
CA PHE A 37 8.58 -11.55 -2.77
C PHE A 37 8.50 -10.17 -2.10
N ASP A 38 9.48 -9.29 -2.36
CA ASP A 38 9.49 -7.94 -1.79
C ASP A 38 8.32 -7.11 -2.31
N VAL A 39 8.00 -7.24 -3.60
CA VAL A 39 6.81 -6.61 -4.20
C VAL A 39 5.53 -7.12 -3.52
N ASN A 40 5.41 -8.43 -3.31
CA ASN A 40 4.27 -9.01 -2.60
C ASN A 40 4.13 -8.49 -1.16
N LYS A 41 5.25 -8.38 -0.45
CA LYS A 41 5.28 -7.88 0.93
C LYS A 41 4.79 -6.43 1.00
N LEU A 42 5.24 -5.59 0.07
CA LEU A 42 4.80 -4.19 -0.03
C LEU A 42 3.29 -4.09 -0.31
N LEU A 43 2.78 -4.87 -1.27
CA LEU A 43 1.35 -4.87 -1.62
C LEU A 43 0.48 -5.31 -0.43
N LYS A 44 0.89 -6.34 0.31
CA LYS A 44 0.19 -6.78 1.53
C LYS A 44 0.20 -5.72 2.63
N LYS A 45 1.33 -5.04 2.85
CA LYS A 45 1.44 -3.92 3.81
C LYS A 45 0.47 -2.80 3.44
N PHE A 46 0.43 -2.43 2.16
CA PHE A 46 -0.49 -1.40 1.67
C PHE A 46 -1.96 -1.77 1.88
N ASP A 47 -2.35 -3.01 1.56
CA ASP A 47 -3.74 -3.46 1.72
C ASP A 47 -4.18 -3.50 3.19
N LYS A 48 -3.28 -3.91 4.10
CA LYS A 48 -3.51 -3.86 5.54
C LYS A 48 -3.72 -2.43 6.03
N THR A 49 -2.85 -1.50 5.62
CA THR A 49 -2.98 -0.08 6.00
C THR A 49 -4.25 0.55 5.43
N LYS A 50 -4.59 0.26 4.17
CA LYS A 50 -5.84 0.72 3.53
C LYS A 50 -7.07 0.21 4.29
N THR A 51 -7.07 -1.06 4.68
CA THR A 51 -8.17 -1.66 5.45
C THR A 51 -8.29 -1.04 6.84
N MET A 52 -7.16 -0.78 7.51
CA MET A 52 -7.15 -0.11 8.80
C MET A 52 -7.68 1.33 8.69
N MET A 53 -7.21 2.11 7.71
CA MET A 53 -7.70 3.47 7.45
C MET A 53 -9.21 3.48 7.17
N LYS A 54 -9.72 2.52 6.38
CA LYS A 54 -11.16 2.38 6.13
C LYS A 54 -11.95 2.05 7.39
N LYS A 55 -11.42 1.19 8.27
CA LYS A 55 -12.06 0.86 9.55
C LYS A 55 -12.12 2.08 10.47
N VAL A 56 -11.03 2.85 10.56
CA VAL A 56 -11.00 4.11 11.34
C VAL A 56 -11.99 5.12 10.78
N ALA A 57 -12.03 5.32 9.45
CA ALA A 57 -12.94 6.25 8.81
C ALA A 57 -14.44 5.87 8.96
N ARG A 58 -14.74 4.56 9.08
CA ARG A 58 -16.11 4.09 9.35
C ARG A 58 -16.52 4.23 10.81
N ASN A 59 -15.56 4.19 11.72
CA ASN A 59 -15.81 4.17 13.16
C ASN A 59 -15.56 5.56 13.74
N LYS A 60 -16.60 6.43 13.66
CA LYS A 60 -16.53 7.84 14.09
C LYS A 60 -16.07 8.02 15.54
N ASP A 61 -16.37 7.06 16.41
CA ASP A 61 -15.95 7.07 17.82
C ASP A 61 -14.43 6.88 17.95
N LEU A 62 -13.85 6.00 17.13
CA LEU A 62 -12.40 5.78 17.07
C LEU A 62 -11.70 7.00 16.44
N GLN A 63 -12.33 7.64 15.45
CA GLN A 63 -11.84 8.88 14.87
C GLN A 63 -11.80 10.00 15.91
N GLN A 64 -12.86 10.16 16.71
CA GLN A 64 -12.94 11.15 17.80
C GLN A 64 -11.90 10.92 18.89
N GLN A 65 -11.66 9.66 19.30
CA GLN A 65 -10.62 9.34 20.28
C GLN A 65 -9.20 9.62 19.76
N LEU A 66 -8.94 9.30 18.48
CA LEU A 66 -7.64 9.57 17.86
C LEU A 66 -7.40 11.08 17.66
N THR A 67 -8.42 11.84 17.24
CA THR A 67 -8.30 13.30 17.09
C THR A 67 -8.32 14.04 18.43
N GLY A 68 -8.97 13.48 19.46
CA GLY A 68 -9.08 14.08 20.79
C GLY A 68 -7.78 14.03 21.62
N ASN A 69 -6.90 13.06 21.36
CA ASN A 69 -5.60 12.94 22.02
C ASN A 69 -4.45 13.67 21.30
N LEU A 70 -4.67 14.17 20.08
CA LEU A 70 -3.70 14.98 19.32
C LEU A 70 -3.89 16.49 19.55
N GLY A 71 -4.93 16.89 20.28
CA GLY A 71 -5.30 18.28 20.55
C GLY A 71 -5.19 18.70 22.02
N LYS A 72 -4.54 17.89 22.88
CA LYS A 72 -4.17 18.25 24.25
C LYS A 72 -2.67 18.22 24.42
#